data_AF-A0A6N7WZD9-F1
#
_entry.id   AF-A0A6N7WZD9-F1
#
_cell.length_a   1.000
_cell.length_b   1.000
_cell.length_c   1.000
_cell.angle_alpha   90.00
_cell.angle_beta   90.00
_cell.angle_gamma   90.00
#
_symmetry.space_group_name_H-M   'P 1'
#
loop_
_entity.id
_entity.type
_entity.pdbx_description
1 polymer ?
#
loop_
_entity_poly.entity_id
_entity_poly.type
_entity_poly.pdbx_seq_one_letter_code
_entity_poly.pdbx_strand_id
1 'polypeptide(L)'
;MNYLTELLAFYRWIGEHRLPPLLQAYWHLLMYYNNKAAILAEDGHWYWPVNFRVANSVVGQALGLKDRFKINHQRKHLVRHGRIDYTPHTGQEAGDYRLIPFDPGLAQIWVRAEKSGARTMVWTQTRTGGAPETAPFINTVNHKPSSLYGSIQGGGDNIMGFNLLPPLTDEEKAAVRAEYPDNDVARFNAEWALREKKGGLA
;
A
#
# COMPACT_ATOMS: atom_id res chain seq x y z
N MET A 1 4.69 5.78 5.65
CA MET A 1 3.26 5.52 5.48
C MET A 1 3.07 4.03 5.30
N ASN A 2 1.89 3.47 5.61
CA ASN A 2 1.66 2.03 5.43
C ASN A 2 1.82 1.65 3.95
N TYR A 3 2.74 0.73 3.64
CA TYR A 3 3.06 0.31 2.28
C TYR A 3 1.84 -0.20 1.50
N LEU A 4 1.05 -1.10 2.10
CA LEU A 4 -0.04 -1.78 1.42
C LEU A 4 -1.21 -0.84 1.15
N THR A 5 -1.58 -0.03 2.13
CA THR A 5 -2.68 0.94 1.99
C THR A 5 -2.38 1.94 0.88
N GLU A 6 -1.16 2.49 0.86
CA GLU A 6 -0.74 3.47 -0.14
C GLU A 6 -0.55 2.84 -1.51
N LEU A 7 -0.12 1.57 -1.60
CA LEU A 7 -0.03 0.86 -2.87
C LEU A 7 -1.42 0.66 -3.49
N LEU A 8 -2.41 0.26 -2.70
CA LEU A 8 -3.80 0.13 -3.16
C LEU A 8 -4.36 1.47 -3.61
N ALA A 9 -4.11 2.53 -2.84
CA ALA A 9 -4.56 3.88 -3.18
C ALA A 9 -3.86 4.42 -4.45
N PHE A 10 -2.58 4.12 -4.63
CA PHE A 10 -1.85 4.42 -5.86
C PHE A 10 -2.49 3.77 -7.08
N TYR A 11 -2.84 2.47 -7.01
CA TYR A 11 -3.48 1.77 -8.12
C TYR A 11 -4.88 2.31 -8.46
N ARG A 12 -5.64 2.74 -7.45
CA ARG A 12 -6.90 3.46 -7.68
C ARG A 12 -6.65 4.78 -8.40
N TRP A 13 -5.66 5.55 -7.96
CA TRP A 13 -5.34 6.85 -8.54
C TRP A 13 -4.85 6.76 -10.00
N ILE A 14 -3.97 5.81 -10.35
CA ILE A 14 -3.51 5.65 -11.73
C ILE A 14 -4.61 5.15 -12.69
N GLY A 15 -5.71 4.61 -12.17
CA GLY A 15 -6.89 4.26 -12.97
C GLY A 15 -7.51 5.49 -13.63
N GLU A 16 -7.40 6.65 -12.98
CA GLU A 16 -7.92 7.95 -13.46
C GLU A 16 -6.81 8.86 -14.00
N HIS A 17 -5.55 8.61 -13.64
CA HIS A 17 -4.41 9.46 -13.96
C HIS A 17 -3.32 8.68 -14.69
N ARG A 18 -2.87 9.19 -15.85
CA ARG A 18 -1.76 8.56 -16.57
C ARG A 18 -0.42 8.93 -15.94
N LEU A 19 0.27 7.93 -15.39
CA LEU A 19 1.66 8.04 -14.94
C LEU A 19 2.56 7.08 -15.75
N PRO A 20 3.62 7.56 -16.42
CA PRO A 20 4.58 6.71 -17.13
C PRO A 20 5.14 5.56 -16.28
N PRO A 21 5.36 4.35 -16.83
CA PRO A 21 5.82 3.19 -16.06
C PRO A 21 7.11 3.44 -15.25
N LEU A 22 8.07 4.19 -15.81
CA LEU A 22 9.30 4.54 -15.11
C LEU A 22 9.04 5.42 -13.87
N LEU A 23 8.06 6.30 -13.92
CA LEU A 23 7.67 7.14 -12.79
C LEU A 23 6.89 6.33 -11.74
N GLN A 24 6.08 5.36 -12.17
CA GLN A 24 5.47 4.39 -11.24
C GLN A 24 6.54 3.60 -10.48
N ALA A 25 7.52 3.04 -11.20
CA ALA A 25 8.63 2.31 -10.60
C ALA A 25 9.46 3.19 -9.65
N TYR A 26 9.71 4.45 -10.02
CA TYR A 26 10.40 5.40 -9.16
C TYR A 26 9.59 5.68 -7.88
N TRP A 27 8.28 5.89 -7.98
CA TRP A 27 7.44 6.10 -6.81
C TRP A 27 7.43 4.87 -5.88
N HIS A 28 7.31 3.65 -6.43
CA HIS A 28 7.38 2.41 -5.64
C HIS A 28 8.73 2.23 -4.94
N LEU A 29 9.83 2.56 -5.60
CA LEU A 29 11.16 2.54 -5.01
C LEU A 29 11.24 3.49 -3.80
N LEU A 30 10.75 4.71 -3.96
CA LEU A 30 10.72 5.70 -2.87
C LEU A 30 9.84 5.22 -1.71
N MET A 31 8.69 4.60 -2.01
CA MET A 31 7.81 4.03 -1.00
C MET A 31 8.45 2.88 -0.22
N TYR A 32 9.21 2.01 -0.90
CA TYR A 32 10.03 0.99 -0.25
C TYR A 32 11.06 1.59 0.71
N TYR A 33 11.79 2.63 0.28
CA TYR A 33 12.79 3.29 1.14
C TYR A 33 12.16 4.06 2.31
N ASN A 34 10.99 4.69 2.13
CA ASN A 34 10.26 5.30 3.24
C ASN A 34 9.86 4.25 4.29
N ASN A 35 9.41 3.08 3.84
CA ASN A 35 9.08 1.96 4.74
C ASN A 35 10.30 1.43 5.48
N LYS A 36 11.43 1.28 4.77
CA LYS A 36 12.70 0.86 5.38
C LYS A 36 13.24 1.89 6.38
N ALA A 37 12.91 3.17 6.20
CA ALA A 37 13.30 4.25 7.09
C ALA A 37 12.39 4.40 8.33
N ALA A 38 11.48 3.44 8.60
CA ALA A 38 10.66 3.47 9.80
C ALA A 38 11.52 3.57 11.08
N ILE A 39 11.04 4.32 12.04
CA ILE A 39 11.69 4.57 13.33
C ILE A 39 10.81 4.06 14.47
N LEU A 40 11.45 3.52 15.51
CA LEU A 40 10.79 3.17 16.76
C LEU A 40 10.79 4.41 17.66
N ALA A 41 9.61 4.84 18.09
CA ALA A 41 9.44 5.95 19.01
C ALA A 41 9.49 5.48 20.48
N GLU A 42 9.66 6.43 21.40
CA GLU A 42 9.69 6.16 22.86
C GLU A 42 8.40 5.53 23.40
N ASP A 43 7.28 5.70 22.71
CA ASP A 43 5.99 5.06 23.04
C ASP A 43 5.91 3.58 22.60
N GLY A 44 7.01 3.03 22.08
CA GLY A 44 7.10 1.64 21.61
C GLY A 44 6.45 1.37 20.26
N HIS A 45 5.95 2.40 19.56
CA HIS A 45 5.31 2.24 18.26
C HIS A 45 6.27 2.58 17.11
N TRP A 46 6.10 1.85 16.00
CA TRP A 46 6.83 2.10 14.77
C TRP A 46 6.12 3.16 13.95
N TYR A 47 6.88 4.17 13.54
CA TYR A 47 6.40 5.27 12.73
C TYR A 47 7.23 5.43 11.47
N TRP A 48 6.59 5.90 10.41
CA TRP A 48 7.29 6.23 9.19
C TRP A 48 7.64 7.72 9.15
N PRO A 49 8.90 8.07 8.87
CA PRO A 49 9.30 9.47 8.80
C PRO A 49 8.64 10.16 7.61
N VAL A 50 8.35 11.46 7.78
CA VAL A 50 7.87 12.30 6.67
C VAL A 50 8.97 12.56 5.66
N ASN A 51 10.18 12.85 6.16
CA ASN A 51 11.36 13.10 5.36
C ASN A 51 12.31 11.90 5.45
N PHE A 52 12.81 11.45 4.30
CA PHE A 52 13.79 10.35 4.23
C PHE A 52 14.75 10.58 3.07
N ARG A 53 15.91 9.91 3.13
CA ARG A 53 17.00 10.11 2.17
C ARG A 53 17.23 8.85 1.34
N VAL A 54 17.46 9.05 0.05
CA VAL A 54 17.85 7.99 -0.88
C VAL A 54 18.97 8.51 -1.79
N ALA A 55 20.09 7.80 -1.83
CA ALA A 55 21.23 8.17 -2.66
C ALA A 55 20.90 8.08 -4.17
N ASN A 56 21.44 8.99 -4.96
CA ASN A 56 21.25 8.98 -6.42
C ASN A 56 21.83 7.71 -7.07
N SER A 57 22.91 7.14 -6.52
CA SER A 57 23.48 5.88 -6.99
C SER A 57 22.49 4.72 -6.88
N VAL A 58 21.79 4.63 -5.76
CA VAL A 58 20.74 3.62 -5.50
C VAL A 58 19.59 3.78 -6.48
N VAL A 59 19.08 5.01 -6.66
CA VAL A 59 18.01 5.30 -7.62
C VAL A 59 18.44 4.96 -9.04
N GLY A 60 19.66 5.36 -9.42
CA GLY A 60 20.22 5.09 -10.73
C GLY A 60 20.35 3.60 -11.02
N GLN A 61 20.85 2.83 -10.06
CA GLN A 61 20.99 1.38 -10.17
C GLN A 61 19.61 0.70 -10.27
N ALA A 62 18.67 1.03 -9.39
CA ALA A 62 17.36 0.39 -9.33
C ALA A 62 16.49 0.69 -10.56
N LEU A 63 16.61 1.89 -11.14
CA LEU A 63 15.80 2.32 -12.28
C LEU A 63 16.53 2.20 -13.63
N GLY A 64 17.76 1.66 -13.65
CA GLY A 64 18.58 1.58 -14.86
C GLY A 64 18.99 2.95 -15.43
N LEU A 65 19.02 3.99 -14.59
CA LEU A 65 19.38 5.35 -14.98
C LEU A 65 20.86 5.62 -14.67
N LYS A 66 21.69 5.64 -15.71
CA LYS A 66 23.15 5.87 -15.58
C LYS A 66 23.53 7.33 -15.34
N ASP A 67 22.63 8.27 -15.64
CA ASP A 67 22.90 9.70 -15.62
C ASP A 67 22.08 10.42 -14.54
N ARG A 68 22.77 11.22 -13.71
CA ARG A 68 22.16 12.08 -12.69
C ARG A 68 21.14 13.05 -13.26
N PHE A 69 21.33 13.54 -14.49
CA PHE A 69 20.39 14.47 -15.10
C PHE A 69 19.07 13.77 -15.44
N LYS A 70 19.13 12.52 -15.91
CA LYS A 70 17.92 11.69 -16.13
C LYS A 70 17.19 11.41 -14.83
N ILE A 71 17.91 11.08 -13.75
CA ILE A 71 17.30 10.89 -12.42
C ILE A 71 16.58 12.18 -11.99
N ASN A 72 17.26 13.32 -12.06
CA ASN A 72 16.69 14.62 -11.71
C ASN A 72 15.49 14.98 -12.60
N HIS A 73 15.54 14.64 -13.89
CA HIS A 73 14.42 14.84 -14.82
C HIS A 73 13.19 14.02 -14.40
N GLN A 74 13.35 12.72 -14.15
CA GLN A 74 12.23 11.87 -13.67
C GLN A 74 11.71 12.34 -12.31
N ARG A 75 12.59 12.78 -11.42
CA ARG A 75 12.20 13.35 -10.13
C ARG A 75 11.33 14.60 -10.29
N LYS A 76 11.71 15.52 -11.19
CA LYS A 76 10.90 16.71 -11.50
C LYS A 76 9.52 16.35 -12.03
N HIS A 77 9.39 15.26 -12.79
CA HIS A 77 8.08 14.77 -13.21
C HIS A 77 7.23 14.28 -12.02
N LEU A 78 7.80 13.50 -11.10
CA LEU A 78 7.07 13.09 -9.89
C LEU A 78 6.59 14.29 -9.05
N VAL A 79 7.44 15.33 -8.93
CA VAL A 79 7.08 16.59 -8.26
C VAL A 79 5.92 17.28 -9.00
N ARG A 80 6.01 17.38 -10.33
CA ARG A 80 4.94 17.98 -11.15
C ARG A 80 3.60 17.24 -11.05
N HIS A 81 3.64 15.92 -10.90
CA HIS A 81 2.45 15.10 -10.66
C HIS A 81 1.97 15.12 -9.20
N GLY A 82 2.59 15.94 -8.33
CA GLY A 82 2.22 16.08 -6.93
C GLY A 82 2.33 14.76 -6.16
N ARG A 83 3.29 13.90 -6.51
CA ARG A 83 3.49 12.60 -5.83
C ARG A 83 4.59 12.66 -4.78
N ILE A 84 5.55 13.56 -4.95
CA ILE A 84 6.66 13.75 -4.02
C ILE A 84 6.99 15.23 -3.88
N ASP A 85 7.52 15.61 -2.72
CA ASP A 85 8.34 16.80 -2.56
C ASP A 85 9.81 16.40 -2.46
N TYR A 86 10.70 17.24 -2.99
CA TYR A 86 12.14 16.98 -2.96
C TYR A 86 12.92 18.25 -2.64
N THR A 87 13.78 18.16 -1.63
CA THR A 87 14.71 19.23 -1.27
C THR A 87 16.14 18.76 -1.52
N PRO A 88 16.87 19.38 -2.47
CA PRO A 88 18.27 19.04 -2.69
C PRO A 88 19.13 19.49 -1.50
N HIS A 89 20.13 18.69 -1.16
CA HIS A 89 21.18 19.12 -0.23
C HIS A 89 22.39 19.68 -1.00
N THR A 90 23.13 20.58 -0.37
CA THR A 90 24.39 21.09 -0.91
C THR A 90 25.49 20.04 -0.77
N GLY A 91 26.26 19.79 -1.84
CA GLY A 91 27.40 18.86 -1.82
C GLY A 91 27.07 17.44 -2.28
N GLN A 92 27.75 16.45 -1.67
CA GLN A 92 27.62 15.02 -2.02
C GLN A 92 26.51 14.29 -1.23
N GLU A 93 25.76 15.00 -0.37
CA GLU A 93 24.71 14.39 0.43
C GLU A 93 23.45 14.09 -0.39
N ALA A 94 22.76 13.01 0.00
CA ALA A 94 21.46 12.68 -0.56
C ALA A 94 20.42 13.73 -0.11
N GLY A 95 19.67 14.26 -1.08
CA GLY A 95 18.55 15.17 -0.79
C GLY A 95 17.41 14.47 -0.05
N ASP A 96 16.59 15.29 0.60
CA ASP A 96 15.44 14.84 1.37
C ASP A 96 14.23 14.66 0.44
N TYR A 97 13.62 13.48 0.54
CA TYR A 97 12.37 13.14 -0.12
C TYR A 97 11.24 13.17 0.90
N ARG A 98 10.08 13.63 0.46
CA ARG A 98 8.80 13.47 1.15
C ARG A 98 7.79 12.90 0.18
N LEU A 99 7.18 11.78 0.54
CA LEU A 99 6.07 11.22 -0.22
C LEU A 99 4.79 11.99 0.11
N ILE A 100 4.00 12.28 -0.92
CA ILE A 100 2.66 12.85 -0.74
C ILE A 100 1.70 11.65 -0.61
N PRO A 101 1.07 11.45 0.56
CA PRO A 101 0.16 10.35 0.77
C PRO A 101 -1.08 10.45 -0.11
N PHE A 102 -1.59 9.29 -0.51
CA PHE A 102 -2.92 9.19 -1.10
C PHE A 102 -4.02 9.19 -0.04
N ASP A 103 -3.73 8.69 1.16
CA ASP A 103 -4.68 8.67 2.27
C ASP A 103 -4.82 10.07 2.93
N PRO A 104 -5.99 10.73 2.83
CA PRO A 104 -6.22 12.03 3.47
C PRO A 104 -6.30 11.92 5.00
N GLY A 105 -6.43 10.72 5.56
CA GLY A 105 -6.53 10.46 7.00
C GLY A 105 -5.18 10.45 7.72
N LEU A 106 -4.06 10.70 7.02
CA LEU A 106 -2.73 10.76 7.60
C LEU A 106 -2.40 12.16 8.13
N ALA A 107 -1.97 12.21 9.39
CA ALA A 107 -1.48 13.41 10.05
C ALA A 107 0.03 13.34 10.29
N GLN A 108 0.63 14.52 10.45
CA GLN A 108 2.04 14.68 10.77
C GLN A 108 2.18 15.00 12.25
N ILE A 109 2.95 14.19 12.97
CA ILE A 109 3.28 14.43 14.37
C ILE A 109 4.79 14.40 14.58
N TRP A 110 5.25 15.02 15.65
CA TRP A 110 6.65 14.93 16.07
C TRP A 110 6.79 13.86 17.13
N VAL A 111 7.67 12.89 16.90
CA VAL A 111 8.03 11.84 17.86
C VAL A 111 9.52 11.91 18.18
N ARG A 112 9.91 11.37 19.33
CA ARG A 112 11.32 11.15 19.68
C ARG A 112 11.68 9.72 19.35
N ALA A 113 12.73 9.54 18.56
CA ALA A 113 13.25 8.22 18.23
C ALA A 113 13.94 7.61 19.45
N GLU A 114 13.59 6.37 19.81
CA GLU A 114 14.08 5.69 21.01
C GLU A 114 15.62 5.61 21.04
N LYS A 115 16.23 5.24 19.91
CA LYS A 115 17.69 4.98 19.84
C LYS A 115 18.55 6.25 19.79
N SER A 116 18.06 7.33 19.19
CA SER A 116 18.85 8.54 18.96
C SER A 116 18.40 9.74 19.79
N GLY A 117 17.22 9.68 20.42
CA GLY A 117 16.57 10.81 21.07
C GLY A 117 16.16 11.93 20.11
N ALA A 118 16.42 11.78 18.81
CA ALA A 118 16.20 12.81 17.80
C ALA A 118 14.71 13.02 17.56
N ARG A 119 14.29 14.28 17.55
CA ARG A 119 12.91 14.64 17.24
C ARG A 119 12.68 14.54 15.73
N THR A 120 11.85 13.60 15.32
CA THR A 120 11.58 13.30 13.91
C THR A 120 10.11 13.49 13.61
N MET A 121 9.80 14.12 12.48
CA MET A 121 8.43 14.26 12.01
C MET A 121 8.01 12.97 11.32
N VAL A 122 6.87 12.41 11.71
CA VAL A 122 6.38 11.12 11.24
C VAL A 122 4.91 11.19 10.82
N TRP A 123 4.52 10.22 9.99
CA TRP A 123 3.14 9.98 9.63
C TRP A 123 2.43 9.12 10.67
N THR A 124 1.25 9.55 11.10
CA THR A 124 0.32 8.77 11.94
C THR A 124 -1.08 8.84 11.36
N GLN A 125 -1.96 7.88 11.68
CA GLN A 125 -3.37 7.96 11.31
C GLN A 125 -4.11 8.84 12.32
N THR A 126 -4.81 9.87 11.85
CA THR A 126 -5.63 10.75 12.71
C THR A 126 -6.91 10.09 13.22
N ARG A 127 -7.31 8.97 12.60
CA ARG A 127 -8.54 8.26 12.91
C ARG A 127 -8.30 6.77 12.81
N THR A 128 -7.75 6.18 13.86
CA THR A 128 -7.96 4.75 14.11
C THR A 128 -9.43 4.62 14.52
N GLY A 129 -10.34 4.47 13.56
CA GLY A 129 -11.61 3.82 13.88
C GLY A 129 -11.24 2.49 14.55
N GLY A 130 -11.81 2.21 15.72
CA GLY A 130 -11.48 1.00 16.48
C GLY A 130 -11.40 -0.17 15.53
N ALA A 131 -10.25 -0.85 15.50
CA ALA A 131 -10.07 -1.98 14.62
C ALA A 131 -11.24 -2.95 14.90
N PRO A 132 -12.03 -3.36 13.88
CA PRO A 132 -12.75 -4.60 14.01
C PRO A 132 -11.70 -5.65 14.38
N GLU A 133 -12.03 -6.53 15.34
CA GLU A 133 -11.13 -7.57 15.84
C GLU A 133 -10.28 -8.13 14.69
N THR A 134 -8.97 -8.12 14.90
CA THR A 134 -7.97 -8.56 13.93
C THR A 134 -8.38 -9.86 13.26
N ALA A 135 -8.87 -9.79 12.03
CA ALA A 135 -8.86 -10.94 11.15
C ALA A 135 -7.38 -11.35 11.00
N PRO A 136 -7.03 -12.63 11.18
CA PRO A 136 -5.64 -13.06 11.17
C PRO A 136 -5.03 -12.73 9.80
N PHE A 137 -4.09 -11.78 9.79
CA PHE A 137 -3.40 -11.30 8.58
C PHE A 137 -2.42 -12.32 7.97
N ILE A 138 -2.50 -13.59 8.36
CA ILE A 138 -1.74 -14.68 7.77
C ILE A 138 -2.70 -15.84 7.61
N ASN A 139 -2.98 -16.16 6.36
CA ASN A 139 -3.71 -17.34 5.94
C ASN A 139 -2.99 -18.59 6.49
N THR A 140 -3.44 -19.12 7.64
CA THR A 140 -2.96 -20.40 8.21
C THR A 140 -3.35 -21.60 7.36
N VAL A 141 -4.04 -21.39 6.23
CA VAL A 141 -4.49 -22.44 5.30
C VAL A 141 -3.50 -22.67 4.15
N ASN A 142 -2.47 -21.81 3.96
CA ASN A 142 -1.65 -21.84 2.75
C ASN A 142 -0.38 -22.71 2.87
N HIS A 143 -0.53 -24.03 2.73
CA HIS A 143 0.58 -24.99 2.72
C HIS A 143 1.14 -25.33 1.32
N LYS A 144 0.98 -24.49 0.28
CA LYS A 144 1.47 -24.84 -1.07
C LYS A 144 2.44 -23.81 -1.69
N PRO A 145 3.47 -24.30 -2.43
CA PRO A 145 4.54 -23.49 -2.99
C PRO A 145 4.03 -22.61 -4.13
N SER A 146 4.42 -21.33 -4.12
CA SER A 146 4.10 -20.37 -5.17
C SER A 146 4.77 -20.75 -6.50
N SER A 147 3.98 -20.91 -7.56
CA SER A 147 4.47 -21.01 -8.94
C SER A 147 5.14 -19.70 -9.37
N LEU A 148 6.31 -19.80 -10.00
CA LEU A 148 7.16 -18.67 -10.41
C LEU A 148 6.75 -18.00 -11.74
N TYR A 149 5.74 -18.51 -12.45
CA TYR A 149 5.37 -18.02 -13.78
C TYR A 149 3.84 -17.98 -13.96
N GLY A 150 3.29 -16.79 -14.27
CA GLY A 150 1.91 -16.67 -14.77
C GLY A 150 1.27 -15.30 -14.58
N SER A 151 1.22 -14.51 -15.66
CA SER A 151 0.52 -13.22 -15.78
C SER A 151 -1.00 -13.38 -15.92
N ILE A 152 -1.75 -12.43 -15.37
CA ILE A 152 -3.19 -12.27 -15.58
C ILE A 152 -3.46 -11.95 -17.07
N GLN A 153 -4.29 -12.75 -17.74
CA GLN A 153 -5.08 -12.30 -18.89
C GLN A 153 -6.54 -12.69 -18.70
N GLY A 154 -7.42 -11.71 -18.91
CA GLY A 154 -8.87 -11.86 -18.77
C GLY A 154 -9.54 -12.55 -19.96
N GLY A 155 -10.85 -12.77 -19.80
CA GLY A 155 -11.75 -13.13 -20.90
C GLY A 155 -11.63 -14.58 -21.36
N GLY A 156 -12.03 -15.52 -20.51
CA GLY A 156 -12.15 -16.94 -20.83
C GLY A 156 -12.60 -17.68 -19.57
N ASP A 157 -13.29 -18.81 -19.74
CA ASP A 157 -13.79 -19.65 -18.64
C ASP A 157 -12.78 -19.72 -17.50
N ASN A 158 -13.27 -19.50 -16.27
CA ASN A 158 -12.49 -19.21 -15.08
C ASN A 158 -11.53 -20.37 -14.71
N ILE A 159 -10.34 -20.44 -15.33
CA ILE A 159 -9.36 -21.53 -15.13
C ILE A 159 -8.54 -21.37 -13.85
N MET A 160 -8.71 -20.29 -13.07
CA MET A 160 -7.92 -20.06 -11.86
C MET A 160 -8.81 -19.88 -10.64
N GLY A 161 -9.05 -20.99 -9.94
CA GLY A 161 -9.70 -21.07 -8.63
C GLY A 161 -8.89 -20.38 -7.53
N PHE A 162 -8.77 -19.06 -7.61
CA PHE A 162 -8.26 -18.20 -6.56
C PHE A 162 -9.33 -18.08 -5.46
N ASN A 163 -9.37 -19.02 -4.50
CA ASN A 163 -10.22 -19.00 -3.30
C ASN A 163 -11.60 -18.32 -3.44
N LEU A 164 -12.36 -18.68 -4.47
CA LEU A 164 -13.77 -18.30 -4.54
C LEU A 164 -14.58 -19.51 -4.09
N LEU A 165 -15.14 -19.39 -2.88
CA LEU A 165 -16.18 -20.29 -2.40
C LEU A 165 -17.32 -20.38 -3.44
N PRO A 166 -18.09 -21.48 -3.47
CA PRO A 166 -19.11 -21.70 -4.48
C PRO A 166 -20.05 -20.48 -4.61
N PRO A 167 -20.39 -20.05 -5.83
CA PRO A 167 -21.22 -18.87 -6.00
C PRO A 167 -22.60 -19.07 -5.37
N LEU A 168 -23.11 -18.00 -4.75
CA LEU A 168 -24.48 -17.94 -4.29
C LEU A 168 -25.42 -17.81 -5.49
N THR A 169 -26.55 -18.51 -5.45
CA THR A 169 -27.67 -18.28 -6.37
C THR A 169 -28.27 -16.90 -6.11
N ASP A 170 -29.02 -16.38 -7.08
CA ASP A 170 -29.62 -15.05 -6.94
C ASP A 170 -30.73 -15.03 -5.87
N GLU A 171 -31.36 -16.18 -5.60
CA GLU A 171 -32.29 -16.37 -4.48
C GLU A 171 -31.57 -16.28 -3.13
N GLU A 172 -30.40 -16.93 -2.99
CA GLU A 172 -29.58 -16.89 -1.78
C GLU A 172 -29.09 -15.46 -1.47
N LYS A 173 -28.69 -14.70 -2.49
CA LYS A 173 -28.29 -13.28 -2.34
C LYS A 173 -29.48 -12.39 -1.97
N ALA A 174 -30.66 -12.65 -2.54
CA ALA A 174 -31.87 -11.89 -2.24
C ALA A 174 -32.32 -12.09 -0.78
N ALA A 175 -32.23 -13.31 -0.27
CA ALA A 175 -32.50 -13.61 1.14
C ALA A 175 -31.56 -12.86 2.10
N VAL A 176 -30.24 -12.88 1.84
CA VAL A 176 -29.26 -12.17 2.68
C VAL A 176 -29.43 -10.64 2.59
N ARG A 177 -29.85 -10.12 1.42
CA ARG A 177 -30.17 -8.69 1.24
C ARG A 177 -31.45 -8.28 1.97
N ALA A 178 -32.45 -9.17 2.08
CA ALA A 178 -33.67 -8.92 2.84
C ALA A 178 -33.41 -8.95 4.36
N GLU A 179 -32.46 -9.78 4.81
CA GLU A 179 -32.05 -9.87 6.22
C GLU A 179 -31.21 -8.65 6.66
N TYR A 180 -30.34 -8.14 5.77
CA TYR A 180 -29.48 -6.98 6.03
C TYR A 180 -29.67 -5.88 4.96
N PRO A 181 -30.80 -5.12 5.01
CA PRO A 181 -31.11 -4.10 4.02
C PRO A 181 -30.17 -2.89 4.08
N ASP A 182 -29.82 -2.43 5.29
CA ASP A 182 -29.07 -1.18 5.52
C ASP A 182 -27.65 -1.41 6.08
N ASN A 183 -27.16 -2.65 6.13
CA ASN A 183 -25.84 -2.99 6.67
C ASN A 183 -25.02 -3.83 5.69
N ASP A 184 -24.27 -3.13 4.83
CA ASP A 184 -23.46 -3.74 3.78
C ASP A 184 -22.37 -4.69 4.32
N VAL A 185 -21.84 -4.41 5.52
CA VAL A 185 -20.79 -5.24 6.15
C VAL A 185 -21.38 -6.54 6.69
N ALA A 186 -22.52 -6.46 7.38
CA ALA A 186 -23.22 -7.65 7.86
C ALA A 186 -23.71 -8.51 6.70
N ARG A 187 -24.22 -7.89 5.62
CA ARG A 187 -24.61 -8.56 4.38
C ARG A 187 -23.43 -9.32 3.75
N PHE A 188 -22.26 -8.68 3.65
CA PHE A 188 -21.06 -9.31 3.12
C PHE A 188 -20.62 -10.53 3.94
N ASN A 189 -20.62 -10.41 5.27
CA ASN A 189 -20.24 -11.50 6.17
C ASN A 189 -21.24 -12.67 6.12
N ALA A 190 -22.54 -12.38 6.03
CA ALA A 190 -23.59 -13.39 5.90
C ALA A 190 -23.51 -14.12 4.53
N GLU A 191 -23.27 -13.38 3.44
CA GLU A 191 -22.99 -13.99 2.14
C GLU A 191 -21.74 -14.88 2.19
N TRP A 192 -20.69 -14.44 2.87
CA TRP A 192 -19.45 -15.20 3.02
C TRP A 192 -19.66 -16.51 3.79
N ALA A 193 -20.34 -16.46 4.93
CA ALA A 193 -20.65 -17.63 5.74
C ALA A 193 -21.51 -18.66 4.98
N LEU A 194 -22.49 -18.20 4.18
CA LEU A 194 -23.32 -19.10 3.37
C LEU A 194 -22.48 -19.81 2.30
N ARG A 195 -21.51 -19.10 1.72
CA ARG A 195 -20.57 -19.68 0.76
C ARG A 195 -19.60 -20.67 1.41
N GLU A 196 -19.16 -20.44 2.64
CA GLU A 196 -18.32 -21.38 3.40
C GLU A 196 -19.07 -22.68 3.69
N LYS A 197 -20.33 -22.56 4.12
CA LYS A 197 -21.23 -23.71 4.30
C LYS A 197 -21.45 -24.49 3.00
N LYS A 198 -21.65 -23.79 1.88
CA LYS A 198 -21.80 -24.39 0.55
C LYS A 198 -20.51 -25.07 0.07
N GLY A 199 -19.36 -24.53 0.46
CA GLY A 199 -18.02 -25.09 0.21
C GLY A 199 -17.60 -26.21 1.17
N GLY A 200 -18.43 -26.56 2.16
CA GLY A 200 -18.13 -27.60 3.16
C GLY A 200 -17.04 -27.22 4.16
N LEU A 201 -16.81 -25.93 4.38
CA LEU A 201 -15.77 -25.38 5.25
C LEU A 201 -16.31 -24.89 6.60
N ALA A 202 -17.62 -24.98 6.82
CA ALA A 202 -18.34 -24.56 8.03
C ALA A 202 -19.11 -25.72 8.68
#